data_AF-A0A103ELL1-F1
#
_entry.id   AF-A0A103ELL1-F1
#
_cell.length_a   1.000
_cell.length_b   1.000
_cell.length_c   1.000
_cell.angle_alpha   90.00
_cell.angle_beta   90.00
_cell.angle_gamma   90.00
#
_symmetry.space_group_name_H-M   'P 1'
#
loop_
_entity.id
_entity.type
_entity.pdbx_description
1 polymer ?
#
loop_
_entity_poly.entity_id
_entity_poly.type
_entity_poly.pdbx_seq_one_letter_code
_entity_poly.pdbx_strand_id
1 'polypeptide(L)' 'MGEWKQNSAYGWSHPSGWEIGRYLQNGEEIFMLWHGGETQGRFATLEKAIGRHAELVPQPAGK' A
#
# COMPACT_ATOMS: atom_id res chain seq x y z
N MET A 1 -5.65 -9.65 1.69
CA MET A 1 -5.41 -9.00 0.38
C MET A 1 -6.70 -8.65 -0.38
N GLY A 2 -7.90 -8.72 0.23
CA GLY A 2 -9.17 -8.81 -0.51
C GLY A 2 -9.57 -7.61 -1.39
N GLU A 3 -8.95 -6.44 -1.19
CA GLU A 3 -9.37 -5.20 -1.86
C GLU A 3 -8.23 -4.54 -2.65
N TRP A 4 -7.01 -5.07 -2.59
CA TRP A 4 -5.87 -4.55 -3.34
C TRP A 4 -5.83 -5.18 -4.72
N LYS A 5 -5.98 -4.37 -5.77
CA LYS A 5 -5.87 -4.81 -7.16
C LYS A 5 -4.49 -4.49 -7.69
N GLN A 6 -3.80 -5.50 -8.20
CA GLN A 6 -2.56 -5.29 -8.93
C GLN A 6 -2.87 -4.71 -10.32
N ASN A 7 -2.50 -3.46 -10.53
CA ASN A 7 -2.74 -2.75 -11.80
C ASN A 7 -1.52 -2.81 -12.73
N SER A 8 -0.34 -3.14 -12.20
CA SER A 8 0.88 -3.35 -12.98
C SER A 8 1.84 -4.33 -12.30
N ALA A 9 2.92 -4.70 -12.99
CA ALA A 9 3.99 -5.51 -12.40
C ALA A 9 4.65 -4.87 -11.16
N TYR A 10 4.42 -3.58 -10.92
CA TYR A 10 5.06 -2.82 -9.83
C TYR A 10 4.07 -2.02 -9.00
N GLY A 11 2.76 -2.22 -9.16
CA GLY A 11 1.76 -1.33 -8.59
C GLY A 11 0.45 -2.01 -8.22
N TRP A 12 -0.05 -1.66 -7.04
CA TRP A 12 -1.37 -2.04 -6.53
C TRP A 12 -2.17 -0.79 -6.20
N SER A 13 -3.48 -0.83 -6.42
CA SER A 13 -4.38 0.23 -5.99
C SER A 13 -5.55 -0.37 -5.21
N HIS A 14 -6.08 0.42 -4.29
CA HIS A 14 -7.23 0.12 -3.47
C HIS A 14 -8.42 1.01 -3.88
N PRO A 15 -9.67 0.51 -3.88
CA PRO A 15 -10.86 1.29 -4.24
C PRO A 15 -11.05 2.59 -3.45
N SER A 16 -10.52 2.67 -2.22
CA SER A 16 -10.56 3.89 -1.40
C SER A 16 -9.54 4.96 -1.80
N GLY A 17 -8.80 4.77 -2.90
CA GLY A 17 -7.83 5.75 -3.42
C GLY A 17 -6.40 5.59 -2.89
N TRP A 18 -6.07 4.45 -2.27
CA TRP A 18 -4.72 4.15 -1.82
C TRP A 18 -3.93 3.39 -2.88
N GLU A 19 -2.62 3.57 -2.88
CA GLU A 19 -1.74 2.96 -3.88
C GLU A 19 -0.47 2.40 -3.21
N ILE A 20 0.04 1.30 -3.73
CA ILE A 20 1.32 0.73 -3.34
C ILE A 20 2.18 0.60 -4.58
N GLY A 21 3.37 1.20 -4.56
CA GLY A 21 4.38 1.02 -5.60
C GLY A 21 5.53 0.15 -5.11
N ARG A 22 6.01 -0.77 -5.95
CA ARG A 22 7.23 -1.56 -5.77
C ARG A 22 8.39 -0.88 -6.47
N TYR A 23 9.45 -0.61 -5.74
CA TYR A 23 10.65 0.05 -6.22
C TYR A 23 11.89 -0.78 -5.90
N LEU A 24 12.95 -0.61 -6.67
CA LEU A 24 14.28 -1.10 -6.32
C LEU A 24 15.09 0.06 -5.74
N GLN A 25 15.51 -0.07 -4.49
CA GLN A 25 16.38 0.87 -3.81
C GLN A 25 17.67 0.15 -3.40
N ASN A 26 18.81 0.56 -3.94
CA ASN A 26 20.12 -0.06 -3.67
C ASN A 26 20.16 -1.58 -3.92
N GLY A 27 19.37 -2.07 -4.88
CA GLY A 27 19.25 -3.51 -5.19
C GLY A 27 18.25 -4.27 -4.33
N GLU A 28 17.63 -3.62 -3.34
CA GLU A 28 16.57 -4.21 -2.51
C GLU A 28 15.19 -3.76 -2.99
N GLU A 29 14.24 -4.69 -3.02
CA GLU A 29 12.84 -4.37 -3.30
C GLU A 29 12.20 -3.71 -2.08
N ILE A 30 11.57 -2.57 -2.31
CA ILE A 30 10.80 -1.84 -1.32
C ILE A 30 9.39 -1.57 -1.83
N PHE A 31 8.45 -1.41 -0.90
CA PHE A 31 7.05 -1.13 -1.17
C PHE A 31 6.69 0.19 -0.50
N MET A 32 6.30 1.18 -1.29
CA MET A 32 5.89 2.49 -0.80
C MET A 32 4.38 2.61 -0.83
N LEU A 33 3.78 2.99 0.29
CA LEU A 33 2.35 3.25 0.41
C LEU A 33 2.07 4.72 0.10
N TRP A 34 1.05 5.00 -0.68
CA TRP A 34 0.65 6.34 -1.12
C TRP A 34 -0.83 6.58 -0.85
N HIS A 35 -1.17 7.82 -0.52
CA HIS A 35 -2.55 8.30 -0.46
C HIS A 35 -2.57 9.80 -0.77
N GLY A 36 -3.42 10.23 -1.70
CA GLY A 36 -3.57 11.65 -2.04
C GLY A 36 -2.29 12.33 -2.57
N GLY A 37 -1.37 11.57 -3.17
CA GLY A 37 -0.08 12.08 -3.65
C GLY A 37 1.02 12.17 -2.60
N GLU A 38 0.76 11.75 -1.35
CA GLU A 38 1.75 11.70 -0.27
C GLU A 38 2.12 10.27 0.10
N THR A 39 3.40 10.06 0.47
CA THR A 39 3.87 8.75 0.94
C THR A 39 3.49 8.54 2.40
N GLN A 40 2.86 7.41 2.70
CA GLN A 40 2.45 7.01 4.06
C GLN A 40 3.43 6.01 4.72
N GLY A 41 4.54 5.74 4.04
CA GLY A 41 5.65 4.94 4.56
C GLY A 41 6.36 4.12 3.47
N ARG A 42 7.51 3.56 3.85
CA ARG A 42 8.32 2.64 3.05
C ARG A 42 8.48 1.33 3.81
N PHE A 43 8.25 0.21 3.13
CA PHE A 43 8.19 -1.11 3.73
C PHE A 43 9.03 -2.11 2.93
N ALA A 44 9.56 -3.12 3.62
CA ALA A 44 10.34 -4.18 2.97
C ALA A 44 9.46 -5.20 2.22
N THR A 45 8.16 -5.27 2.53
CA THR A 45 7.24 -6.24 1.90
C THR A 45 5.89 -5.60 1.61
N LEU A 46 5.21 -6.13 0.59
CA LEU A 46 3.85 -5.72 0.23
C LEU A 46 2.87 -5.87 1.41
N GLU A 47 2.97 -6.96 2.17
CA GLU A 47 2.10 -7.23 3.32
C GLU A 47 2.23 -6.17 4.41
N LYS A 48 3.44 -5.66 4.67
CA LYS A 48 3.64 -4.58 5.63
C LYS A 48 3.01 -3.26 5.17
N ALA A 49 3.09 -2.95 3.87
CA ALA A 49 2.42 -1.78 3.31
C ALA A 49 0.88 -1.91 3.42
N ILE A 50 0.34 -3.08 3.13
CA ILE A 50 -1.10 -3.38 3.31
C ILE A 50 -1.50 -3.29 4.78
N GLY A 51 -0.68 -3.82 5.69
CA GLY A 51 -0.90 -3.72 7.13
C GLY A 51 -0.97 -2.27 7.59
N ARG A 52 -0.06 -1.42 7.11
CA ARG A 52 -0.09 0.01 7.42
C ARG A 52 -1.38 0.69 6.97
N HIS A 53 -1.88 0.35 5.79
CA HIS A 53 -3.18 0.85 5.33
C HIS A 53 -4.31 0.49 6.33
N ALA A 54 -4.34 -0.76 6.82
CA ALA A 54 -5.34 -1.19 7.79
C ALA A 54 -5.24 -0.48 9.16
N GLU A 55 -4.05 0.01 9.54
CA GLU A 55 -3.88 0.85 10.73
C GLU A 55 -4.35 2.30 10.51
N LEU A 56 -4.17 2.82 9.30
CA LEU A 56 -4.46 4.22 8.95
C LEU A 56 -5.93 4.44 8.59
N VAL A 57 -6.57 3.43 8.01
CA VAL A 57 -8.00 3.46 7.70
C VAL A 57 -8.72 2.79 8.87
N PRO A 58 -9.43 3.55 9.74
CA PRO A 58 -10.25 2.93 10.75
C PRO A 58 -11.28 2.04 10.05
N GLN A 59 -11.30 0.75 10.39
CA GLN A 59 -12.44 -0.10 10.04
C GLN A 59 -13.69 0.62 10.53
N PRO A 60 -14.74 0.81 9.69
CA PRO A 60 -15.97 1.39 10.19
C PRO A 60 -16.41 0.56 11.38
N ALA A 61 -16.45 1.17 12.56
CA ALA A 61 -16.99 0.55 13.75
C ALA A 61 -18.38 0.05 13.37
N GLY A 62 -18.54 -1.26 13.28
CA GLY A 62 -19.82 -1.89 12.99
C GLY A 62 -20.84 -1.32 13.96
N LYS A 63 -21.86 -0.66 13.39
CA LYS A 63 -22.99 -0.12 14.12
C LYS A 63 -23.95 -1.25 14.47
#